data_AF-A0ABD1F2N0-F1
#
_entry.id   AF-A0ABD1F2N0-F1
#
_cell.length_a   1.000
_cell.length_b   1.000
_cell.length_c   1.000
_cell.angle_alpha   90.00
_cell.angle_beta   90.00
_cell.angle_gamma   90.00
#
_symmetry.space_group_name_H-M   'P 1'
#
loop_
_entity.id
_entity.type
_entity.pdbx_description
1 polymer ?
#
loop_
_entity_poly.entity_id
_entity_poly.type
_entity_poly.pdbx_seq_one_letter_code
_entity_poly.pdbx_strand_id
1 'polypeptide(L)'
;MNIDHFKEIILEEQAFWLNVSQYPNTTMRDIPFLARLMAERYVDIGLTTLDKFGDPRTSRWPLMQNPIPTFLIVLLYLYVVLWLGPRLMANRKPFKLKEILFFYNGAQVLFSLYMFYEHFASGWFWDYSYKCQPVDYSNSDKAVRMARLCWIYYFSKLTEFADTIFFIMRKKDSQITFLHVYHHSLTPLETWFLTKFIPGGHGTLQNLINNFVHAVLYLYYMVAGMGPQYQKYLWWKKHLTTLQLVQFMIVFVHASQLLYNDCGYPRFMGPLMICNSVIFFGLFSNFYYQTFIRNKKQPVQKTLKAD
;
A
#
# COMPACT_ATOMS: atom_id res chain seq x y z
N MET A 1 17.29 -18.89 5.26
CA MET A 1 18.33 -18.20 4.48
C MET A 1 19.58 -19.07 4.53
N ASN A 2 20.09 -19.59 3.40
CA ASN A 2 21.23 -20.51 3.36
C ASN A 2 22.54 -19.74 3.11
N ILE A 3 23.55 -19.93 3.96
CA ILE A 3 24.85 -19.25 3.92
C ILE A 3 25.63 -19.55 2.63
N ASP A 4 25.44 -20.75 2.06
CA ASP A 4 26.22 -21.18 0.90
C ASP A 4 25.86 -20.40 -0.36
N HIS A 5 24.61 -19.95 -0.48
CA HIS A 5 24.18 -19.15 -1.63
C HIS A 5 24.71 -17.70 -1.58
N PHE A 6 24.96 -17.18 -0.38
CA PHE A 6 25.59 -15.86 -0.22
C PHE A 6 27.06 -15.88 -0.66
N LYS A 7 27.75 -17.01 -0.45
CA LYS A 7 29.13 -17.19 -0.92
C LYS A 7 29.22 -17.23 -2.44
N GLU A 8 28.27 -17.86 -3.13
CA GLU A 8 28.22 -17.86 -4.60
C GLU A 8 28.08 -16.45 -5.18
N ILE A 9 27.20 -15.62 -4.59
CA ILE A 9 27.02 -14.23 -5.02
C ILE A 9 28.32 -13.42 -4.84
N ILE A 10 29.02 -13.61 -3.71
CA ILE A 10 30.31 -12.93 -3.46
C ILE A 10 31.36 -13.34 -4.50
N LEU A 11 31.42 -14.62 -4.86
CA LEU A 11 32.38 -15.13 -5.84
C LEU A 11 32.08 -14.60 -7.26
N GLU A 12 30.80 -14.55 -7.66
CA GLU A 12 30.37 -13.94 -8.93
C GLU A 12 30.67 -12.44 -9.00
N GLU A 13 30.50 -11.72 -7.88
CA GLU A 13 30.89 -10.31 -7.77
C GLU A 13 32.39 -10.12 -7.90
N GLN A 14 33.18 -10.92 -7.18
CA GLN A 14 34.64 -10.83 -7.22
C GLN A 14 35.17 -11.08 -8.65
N ALA A 15 34.62 -12.05 -9.36
CA ALA A 15 34.98 -12.33 -10.76
C ALA A 15 34.62 -11.17 -11.71
N PHE A 16 33.47 -10.53 -11.51
CA PHE A 16 33.06 -9.37 -12.31
C PHE A 16 34.00 -8.18 -12.10
N TRP A 17 34.31 -7.82 -10.85
CA TRP A 17 35.20 -6.69 -10.55
C TRP A 17 36.62 -6.93 -11.05
N LEU A 18 37.11 -8.18 -10.98
CA LEU A 18 38.39 -8.56 -11.59
C LEU A 18 38.39 -8.31 -13.10
N ASN A 19 37.32 -8.67 -13.81
CA ASN A 19 37.21 -8.47 -15.25
C ASN A 19 37.08 -6.98 -15.64
N VAL A 20 36.30 -6.19 -14.88
CA VAL A 20 36.18 -4.74 -15.10
C VAL A 20 37.50 -4.02 -14.84
N SER A 21 38.28 -4.47 -13.85
CA SER A 21 39.58 -3.86 -13.53
C SER A 21 40.65 -4.05 -14.61
N GLN A 22 40.42 -4.96 -15.58
CA GLN A 22 41.29 -5.18 -16.72
C GLN A 22 41.07 -4.18 -17.87
N TYR A 23 40.02 -3.34 -17.80
CA TYR A 23 39.82 -2.28 -18.80
C TYR A 23 40.90 -1.18 -18.65
N PRO A 24 41.65 -0.85 -19.71
CA PRO A 24 42.71 0.16 -19.65
C PRO A 24 42.14 1.56 -19.31
N ASN A 25 42.91 2.34 -18.55
CA ASN A 25 42.53 3.62 -17.94
C ASN A 25 41.62 4.51 -18.80
N THR A 26 40.46 4.81 -18.24
CA THR A 26 39.31 5.46 -18.87
C THR A 26 39.51 6.95 -19.13
N THR A 27 39.34 7.34 -20.39
CA THR A 27 39.20 8.76 -20.74
C THR A 27 37.78 9.24 -20.44
N MET A 28 37.55 10.56 -20.39
CA MET A 28 36.21 11.15 -20.20
C MET A 28 35.16 10.65 -21.23
N ARG A 29 35.59 10.06 -22.36
CA ARG A 29 34.72 9.50 -23.39
C ARG A 29 34.11 8.15 -23.01
N ASP A 30 34.70 7.43 -22.05
CA ASP A 30 34.31 6.08 -21.65
C ASP A 30 33.38 6.08 -20.42
N ILE A 31 33.20 7.24 -19.77
CA ILE A 31 32.32 7.40 -18.61
C ILE A 31 30.86 6.98 -18.89
N PRO A 32 30.23 7.34 -20.03
CA PRO A 32 28.88 6.88 -20.32
C PRO A 32 28.77 5.37 -20.48
N PHE A 33 29.81 4.74 -21.06
CA PHE A 33 29.88 3.28 -21.22
C PHE A 33 30.03 2.59 -19.86
N LEU A 34 30.96 3.04 -19.02
CA LEU A 34 31.13 2.51 -17.66
C LEU A 34 29.89 2.74 -16.79
N ALA A 35 29.27 3.92 -16.86
CA ALA A 35 28.05 4.21 -16.13
C ALA A 35 26.91 3.29 -16.55
N ARG A 36 26.77 3.02 -17.86
CA ARG A 36 25.81 2.07 -18.39
C ARG A 36 26.12 0.63 -17.94
N LEU A 37 27.37 0.19 -18.05
CA LEU A 37 27.79 -1.15 -17.63
C LEU A 37 27.56 -1.38 -16.13
N MET A 38 27.89 -0.40 -15.29
CA MET A 38 27.63 -0.46 -13.86
C MET A 38 26.12 -0.43 -13.58
N ALA A 39 25.34 0.43 -14.25
CA ALA A 39 23.89 0.46 -14.09
C ALA A 39 23.24 -0.87 -14.48
N GLU A 40 23.62 -1.45 -15.63
CA GLU A 40 23.16 -2.75 -16.09
C GLU A 40 23.54 -3.84 -15.08
N ARG A 41 24.78 -3.85 -14.56
CA ARG A 41 25.21 -4.82 -13.55
C ARG A 41 24.47 -4.68 -12.22
N TYR A 42 24.32 -3.47 -11.69
CA TYR A 42 23.58 -3.26 -10.43
C TYR A 42 22.11 -3.64 -10.57
N VAL A 43 21.51 -3.35 -11.73
CA VAL A 43 20.15 -3.78 -12.05
C VAL A 43 20.09 -5.31 -12.13
N ASP A 44 21.03 -5.96 -12.82
CA ASP A 44 21.06 -7.43 -12.94
C ASP A 44 21.29 -8.14 -11.60
N ILE A 45 22.24 -7.68 -10.78
CA ILE A 45 22.45 -8.23 -9.42
C ILE A 45 21.20 -8.03 -8.58
N GLY A 46 20.61 -6.83 -8.62
CA GLY A 46 19.36 -6.55 -7.93
C GLY A 46 18.24 -7.49 -8.37
N LEU A 47 18.04 -7.67 -9.68
CA LEU A 47 17.03 -8.54 -10.26
C LEU A 47 17.27 -10.01 -9.92
N THR A 48 18.49 -10.53 -10.13
CA THR A 48 18.82 -11.93 -9.80
C THR A 48 18.73 -12.20 -8.31
N THR A 49 19.14 -11.28 -7.45
CA THR A 49 19.00 -11.40 -6.00
C THR A 49 17.52 -11.41 -5.61
N LEU A 50 16.72 -10.47 -6.13
CA LEU A 50 15.29 -10.38 -5.86
C LEU A 50 14.51 -11.59 -6.39
N ASP A 51 14.90 -12.16 -7.53
CA ASP A 51 14.28 -13.37 -8.08
C ASP A 51 14.73 -14.64 -7.37
N LYS A 52 15.99 -14.71 -6.91
CA LYS A 52 16.51 -15.84 -6.11
C LYS A 52 15.85 -15.92 -4.74
N PHE A 53 15.55 -14.78 -4.11
CA PHE A 53 14.93 -14.73 -2.77
C PHE A 53 13.40 -14.56 -2.81
N GLY A 54 12.85 -14.10 -3.93
CA GLY A 54 11.43 -13.92 -4.12
C GLY A 54 10.69 -15.24 -4.37
N ASP A 55 9.38 -15.19 -4.20
CA ASP A 55 8.50 -16.29 -4.54
C ASP A 55 8.45 -16.47 -6.08
N PRO A 56 8.90 -17.61 -6.63
CA PRO A 56 8.96 -17.82 -8.07
C PRO A 56 7.58 -17.78 -8.74
N ARG A 57 6.49 -18.00 -7.98
CA ARG A 57 5.11 -17.96 -8.48
C ARG A 57 4.71 -16.56 -8.91
N THR A 58 5.29 -15.52 -8.28
CA THR A 58 4.92 -14.12 -8.54
C THR A 58 5.87 -13.41 -9.51
N SER A 59 7.07 -13.95 -9.75
CA SER A 59 8.14 -13.27 -10.52
C SER A 59 7.76 -12.85 -11.94
N ARG A 60 6.83 -13.56 -12.60
CA ARG A 60 6.38 -13.24 -13.96
C ARG A 60 5.17 -12.30 -14.01
N TRP A 61 4.60 -11.95 -12.87
CA TRP A 61 3.43 -11.08 -12.85
C TRP A 61 3.81 -9.62 -13.14
N PRO A 62 2.90 -8.84 -13.74
CA PRO A 62 3.17 -7.43 -14.01
C PRO A 62 3.63 -6.70 -12.75
N LEU A 63 4.69 -5.90 -12.89
CA LEU A 63 5.33 -5.11 -11.83
C LEU A 63 6.03 -5.91 -10.71
N MET A 64 6.13 -7.25 -10.78
CA MET A 64 6.78 -8.07 -9.74
C MET A 64 8.25 -8.44 -10.02
N GLN A 65 8.76 -8.10 -11.20
CA GLN A 65 10.15 -8.37 -11.58
C GLN A 65 11.14 -7.49 -10.79
N ASN A 66 10.79 -6.23 -10.58
CA ASN A 66 11.67 -5.23 -9.95
C ASN A 66 10.84 -4.26 -9.09
N PRO A 67 11.34 -3.79 -7.94
CA PRO A 67 10.68 -2.76 -7.15
C PRO A 67 10.76 -1.35 -7.77
N ILE A 68 11.72 -1.09 -8.66
CA ILE A 68 11.98 0.22 -9.26
C ILE A 68 10.72 0.83 -9.89
N PRO A 69 9.94 0.12 -10.74
CA PRO A 69 8.67 0.64 -11.24
C PRO A 69 7.73 1.14 -10.13
N THR A 70 7.55 0.36 -9.06
CA THR A 70 6.71 0.76 -7.92
C THR A 70 7.26 2.02 -7.24
N PHE A 71 8.56 2.08 -6.98
CA PHE A 71 9.20 3.27 -6.41
C PHE A 71 9.01 4.50 -7.30
N LEU A 72 9.21 4.37 -8.61
CA LEU A 72 9.00 5.46 -9.56
C LEU A 72 7.55 5.93 -9.60
N ILE A 73 6.58 5.01 -9.54
CA ILE A 73 5.16 5.36 -9.48
C ILE A 73 4.86 6.13 -8.18
N VAL A 74 5.38 5.69 -7.03
CA VAL A 74 5.19 6.39 -5.74
C VAL A 74 5.85 7.77 -5.76
N LEU A 75 7.06 7.90 -6.30
CA LEU A 75 7.75 9.19 -6.44
C LEU A 75 6.98 10.13 -7.38
N LEU A 76 6.46 9.60 -8.49
CA LEU A 76 5.60 10.36 -9.41
C LEU A 76 4.31 10.80 -8.71
N TYR A 77 3.67 9.92 -7.95
CA TYR A 77 2.49 10.25 -7.14
C TYR A 77 2.80 11.39 -6.16
N LEU A 78 3.90 11.32 -5.41
CA LEU A 78 4.32 12.35 -4.48
C LEU A 78 4.59 13.68 -5.19
N TYR A 79 5.31 13.65 -6.31
CA TYR A 79 5.55 14.83 -7.14
C TYR A 79 4.25 15.47 -7.64
N VAL A 80 3.32 14.64 -8.13
CA VAL A 80 2.01 15.11 -8.60
C VAL A 80 1.20 15.72 -7.46
N VAL A 81 1.15 15.06 -6.30
CA VAL A 81 0.29 15.49 -5.20
C VAL A 81 0.84 16.71 -4.45
N LEU A 82 2.14 16.72 -4.18
CA LEU A 82 2.75 17.76 -3.35
C LEU A 82 3.13 19.02 -4.14
N TRP A 83 3.31 18.91 -5.45
CA TRP A 83 3.88 20.00 -6.24
C TRP A 83 3.10 20.32 -7.52
N LEU A 84 3.01 19.37 -8.46
CA LEU A 84 2.47 19.67 -9.81
C LEU A 84 0.97 19.95 -9.76
N GLY A 85 0.19 19.08 -9.13
CA GLY A 85 -1.27 19.15 -9.05
C GLY A 85 -1.78 20.45 -8.43
N PRO A 86 -1.31 20.84 -7.23
CA PRO A 86 -1.69 22.12 -6.61
C PRO A 86 -1.37 23.33 -7.50
N ARG A 87 -0.23 23.33 -8.21
CA ARG A 87 0.16 24.41 -9.13
C ARG A 87 -0.72 24.48 -10.36
N LEU A 88 -1.03 23.34 -10.98
CA LEU A 88 -1.94 23.29 -12.12
C LEU A 88 -3.36 23.75 -11.75
N MET A 89 -3.79 23.52 -10.50
CA MET A 89 -5.10 23.88 -9.98
C MET A 89 -5.19 25.27 -9.33
N ALA A 90 -4.06 25.96 -9.13
CA ALA A 90 -4.00 27.24 -8.41
C ALA A 90 -4.99 28.27 -9.01
N ASN A 91 -4.90 28.47 -10.32
CA ASN A 91 -5.70 29.44 -11.07
C ASN A 91 -6.91 28.82 -11.79
N ARG A 92 -7.30 27.58 -11.43
CA ARG A 92 -8.45 26.88 -12.01
C ARG A 92 -9.60 26.76 -11.01
N LYS A 93 -10.82 26.75 -11.54
CA LYS A 93 -12.03 26.40 -10.76
C LYS A 93 -12.04 24.89 -10.50
N PRO A 94 -12.61 24.42 -9.37
CA PRO A 94 -12.71 23.00 -9.07
C PRO A 94 -13.53 22.27 -10.13
N PHE A 95 -13.06 21.10 -10.58
CA PHE A 95 -13.73 20.30 -11.58
C PHE A 95 -15.02 19.65 -11.02
N LYS A 96 -16.06 19.56 -11.87
CA LYS A 96 -17.31 18.87 -11.56
C LYS A 96 -17.22 17.40 -11.98
N LEU A 97 -16.68 16.55 -11.11
CA LEU A 97 -16.40 15.13 -11.39
C LEU A 97 -17.44 14.17 -10.80
N LYS A 98 -18.71 14.58 -10.72
CA LYS A 98 -19.75 13.82 -9.98
C LYS A 98 -19.91 12.39 -10.50
N GLU A 99 -20.10 12.24 -11.81
CA GLU A 99 -20.35 10.94 -12.45
C GLU A 99 -19.10 10.06 -12.41
N ILE A 100 -17.93 10.63 -12.72
CA ILE A 100 -16.64 9.93 -12.64
C ILE A 100 -16.43 9.38 -11.22
N LEU A 101 -16.66 10.19 -10.18
CA LEU A 101 -16.54 9.74 -8.81
C LEU A 101 -17.58 8.68 -8.44
N PHE A 102 -18.81 8.78 -8.93
CA PHE A 102 -19.82 7.76 -8.67
C PHE A 102 -19.36 6.39 -9.21
N PHE A 103 -18.95 6.33 -10.49
CA PHE A 103 -18.48 5.09 -11.10
C PHE A 103 -17.16 4.59 -10.49
N TYR A 104 -16.21 5.49 -10.24
CA TYR A 104 -14.93 5.13 -9.63
C TYR A 104 -15.11 4.55 -8.22
N ASN A 105 -15.85 5.23 -7.34
CA ASN A 105 -16.09 4.72 -5.99
C ASN A 105 -16.92 3.42 -6.03
N GLY A 106 -17.90 3.32 -6.93
CA GLY A 106 -18.65 2.08 -7.15
C GLY A 106 -17.77 0.91 -7.58
N ALA A 107 -16.83 1.14 -8.49
CA ALA A 107 -15.85 0.14 -8.92
C ALA A 107 -14.93 -0.27 -7.75
N GLN A 108 -14.47 0.69 -6.94
CA GLN A 108 -13.67 0.41 -5.74
C GLN A 108 -14.44 -0.40 -4.69
N VAL A 109 -15.75 -0.16 -4.51
CA VAL A 109 -16.60 -0.99 -3.64
C VAL A 109 -16.63 -2.43 -4.15
N LEU A 110 -16.95 -2.64 -5.43
CA LEU A 110 -17.03 -3.97 -6.02
C LEU A 110 -15.68 -4.70 -5.97
N PHE A 111 -14.60 -3.98 -6.25
CA PHE A 111 -13.26 -4.54 -6.22
C PHE A 111 -12.82 -4.93 -4.81
N SER A 112 -13.16 -4.11 -3.81
CA SER A 112 -12.94 -4.41 -2.39
C SER A 112 -13.74 -5.63 -1.94
N LEU A 113 -15.01 -5.75 -2.34
CA LEU A 113 -15.85 -6.92 -2.03
C LEU A 113 -15.34 -8.19 -2.72
N TYR A 114 -14.88 -8.09 -3.96
CA TYR A 114 -14.24 -9.20 -4.67
C TYR A 114 -13.00 -9.69 -3.91
N MET A 115 -12.08 -8.79 -3.56
CA MET A 115 -10.89 -9.17 -2.79
C MET A 115 -11.26 -9.74 -1.41
N PHE A 116 -12.27 -9.19 -0.74
CA PHE A 116 -12.77 -9.70 0.53
C PHE A 116 -13.27 -11.15 0.41
N TYR A 117 -14.07 -11.44 -0.60
CA TYR A 117 -14.52 -12.81 -0.92
C TYR A 117 -13.34 -13.74 -1.26
N GLU A 118 -12.36 -13.26 -2.04
CA GLU A 118 -11.19 -14.04 -2.41
C GLU A 118 -10.32 -14.40 -1.20
N HIS A 119 -10.17 -13.54 -0.20
CA HIS A 119 -9.38 -13.85 1.01
C HIS A 119 -9.98 -15.03 1.76
N PHE A 120 -11.30 -15.02 1.86
CA PHE A 120 -12.10 -16.10 2.41
C PHE A 120 -11.91 -17.38 1.61
N ALA A 121 -12.18 -17.34 0.31
CA ALA A 121 -12.12 -18.51 -0.57
C ALA A 121 -10.69 -19.08 -0.76
N SER A 122 -9.66 -18.29 -0.49
CA SER A 122 -8.25 -18.69 -0.59
C SER A 122 -7.67 -19.25 0.71
N GLY A 123 -8.39 -19.18 1.85
CA GLY A 123 -7.97 -19.84 3.09
C GLY A 123 -8.73 -19.43 4.34
N TRP A 124 -9.09 -18.15 4.50
CA TRP A 124 -9.67 -17.64 5.74
C TRP A 124 -11.08 -18.14 6.05
N PHE A 125 -11.73 -18.88 5.15
CA PHE A 125 -13.05 -19.47 5.44
C PHE A 125 -12.94 -20.70 6.35
N TRP A 126 -12.01 -21.63 6.05
CA TRP A 126 -11.93 -22.94 6.74
C TRP A 126 -10.52 -23.49 6.93
N ASP A 127 -9.50 -22.98 6.22
CA ASP A 127 -8.18 -23.62 6.18
C ASP A 127 -7.15 -22.93 7.07
N TYR A 128 -7.25 -21.59 7.21
CA TYR A 128 -6.25 -20.80 7.92
C TYR A 128 -6.51 -20.75 9.42
N SER A 129 -5.43 -20.84 10.20
CA SER A 129 -5.45 -20.62 11.64
C SER A 129 -5.46 -19.12 11.96
N TYR A 130 -6.44 -18.68 12.74
CA TYR A 130 -6.50 -17.31 13.29
C TYR A 130 -5.52 -17.06 14.44
N LYS A 131 -4.65 -18.03 14.78
CA LYS A 131 -3.61 -17.86 15.81
C LYS A 131 -2.24 -17.60 15.21
N CYS A 132 -1.83 -18.45 14.28
CA CYS A 132 -0.54 -18.35 13.60
C CYS A 132 -0.65 -19.13 12.30
N GLN A 133 -0.42 -18.44 11.18
CA GLN A 133 -0.58 -19.03 9.85
C GLN A 133 0.69 -18.86 9.01
N PRO A 134 1.39 -19.95 8.63
CA PRO A 134 2.49 -19.87 7.68
C PRO A 134 2.02 -19.52 6.27
N VAL A 135 2.98 -19.08 5.45
CA VAL A 135 2.77 -18.97 4.00
C VAL A 135 2.85 -20.37 3.39
N ASP A 136 1.86 -20.71 2.56
CA ASP A 136 1.94 -21.89 1.71
C ASP A 136 2.67 -21.52 0.40
N TYR A 137 3.90 -22.01 0.23
CA TYR A 137 4.73 -21.81 -0.95
C TYR A 137 4.54 -22.87 -2.05
N SER A 138 3.60 -23.81 -1.87
CA SER A 138 3.29 -24.83 -2.87
C SER A 138 2.60 -24.25 -4.12
N ASN A 139 2.50 -25.06 -5.17
CA ASN A 139 1.72 -24.74 -6.36
C ASN A 139 0.27 -25.26 -6.28
N SER A 140 -0.26 -25.47 -5.07
CA SER A 140 -1.67 -25.83 -4.91
C SER A 140 -2.59 -24.71 -5.38
N ASP A 141 -3.79 -25.05 -5.85
CA ASP A 141 -4.74 -24.06 -6.36
C ASP A 141 -5.05 -22.97 -5.34
N LYS A 142 -5.20 -23.33 -4.05
CA LYS A 142 -5.44 -22.36 -2.96
C LYS A 142 -4.23 -21.46 -2.71
N ALA A 143 -3.02 -22.01 -2.70
CA ALA A 143 -1.80 -21.24 -2.46
C ALA A 143 -1.54 -20.23 -3.58
N VAL A 144 -1.68 -20.66 -4.85
CA VAL A 144 -1.54 -19.78 -6.01
C VAL A 144 -2.66 -18.74 -6.05
N ARG A 145 -3.89 -19.11 -5.65
CA ARG A 145 -5.02 -18.17 -5.53
C ARG A 145 -4.76 -17.08 -4.49
N MET A 146 -4.27 -17.45 -3.30
CA MET A 146 -3.87 -16.47 -2.27
C MET A 146 -2.75 -15.57 -2.76
N ALA A 147 -1.71 -16.13 -3.39
CA ALA A 147 -0.63 -15.32 -3.93
C ALA A 147 -1.12 -14.33 -4.99
N ARG A 148 -2.00 -14.78 -5.90
CA ARG A 148 -2.63 -13.91 -6.91
C ARG A 148 -3.45 -12.82 -6.26
N LEU A 149 -4.17 -13.12 -5.18
CA LEU A 149 -4.91 -12.14 -4.41
C LEU A 149 -4.00 -11.08 -3.77
N CYS A 150 -2.84 -11.45 -3.22
CA CYS A 150 -1.85 -10.49 -2.74
C CYS A 150 -1.40 -9.53 -3.85
N TRP A 151 -1.18 -10.05 -5.07
CA TRP A 151 -0.84 -9.22 -6.22
C TRP A 151 -1.99 -8.30 -6.67
N ILE A 152 -3.23 -8.79 -6.68
CA ILE A 152 -4.42 -7.98 -6.95
C ILE A 152 -4.56 -6.87 -5.90
N TYR A 153 -4.30 -7.19 -4.63
CA TYR A 153 -4.32 -6.22 -3.53
C TYR A 153 -3.22 -5.17 -3.66
N TYR A 154 -2.00 -5.54 -4.05
CA TYR A 154 -0.94 -4.60 -4.42
C TYR A 154 -1.39 -3.66 -5.54
N PHE A 155 -1.97 -4.20 -6.62
CA PHE A 155 -2.46 -3.40 -7.72
C PHE A 155 -3.59 -2.46 -7.27
N SER A 156 -4.45 -2.90 -6.35
CA SER A 156 -5.49 -2.05 -5.76
C SER A 156 -4.89 -0.80 -5.15
N LYS A 157 -3.80 -0.90 -4.38
CA LYS A 157 -3.17 0.27 -3.76
C LYS A 157 -2.67 1.31 -4.78
N LEU A 158 -2.24 0.87 -5.96
CA LEU A 158 -1.90 1.79 -7.05
C LEU A 158 -3.13 2.51 -7.61
N THR A 159 -4.27 1.81 -7.75
CA THR A 159 -5.51 2.43 -8.21
C THR A 159 -6.04 3.51 -7.25
N GLU A 160 -5.77 3.34 -5.95
CA GLU A 160 -6.20 4.29 -4.91
C GLU A 160 -5.47 5.64 -4.99
N PHE A 161 -4.38 5.76 -5.75
CA PHE A 161 -3.76 7.06 -6.04
C PHE A 161 -4.71 8.04 -6.74
N ALA A 162 -5.71 7.53 -7.46
CA ALA A 162 -6.74 8.35 -8.07
C ALA A 162 -7.53 9.16 -7.04
N ASP A 163 -7.68 8.68 -5.79
CA ASP A 163 -8.37 9.40 -4.71
C ASP A 163 -7.78 10.79 -4.50
N THR A 164 -6.45 10.85 -4.37
CA THR A 164 -5.73 12.11 -4.13
C THR A 164 -5.79 13.01 -5.34
N ILE A 165 -5.70 12.45 -6.56
CA ILE A 165 -5.85 13.22 -7.80
C ILE A 165 -7.24 13.87 -7.86
N PHE A 166 -8.31 13.13 -7.52
CA PHE A 166 -9.65 13.69 -7.46
C PHE A 166 -9.80 14.77 -6.37
N PHE A 167 -9.15 14.63 -5.23
CA PHE A 167 -9.14 15.68 -4.20
C PHE A 167 -8.51 16.97 -4.72
N ILE A 168 -7.38 16.89 -5.41
CA ILE A 168 -6.69 18.04 -6.01
C ILE A 168 -7.57 18.69 -7.07
N MET A 169 -8.09 17.92 -8.02
CA MET A 169 -8.95 18.44 -9.09
C MET A 169 -10.22 19.11 -8.57
N ARG A 170 -10.71 18.68 -7.40
CA ARG A 170 -11.89 19.28 -6.75
C ARG A 170 -11.56 20.35 -5.73
N LYS A 171 -10.27 20.71 -5.57
CA LYS A 171 -9.76 21.65 -4.55
C LYS A 171 -10.27 21.28 -3.14
N LYS A 172 -10.13 20.01 -2.78
CA LYS A 172 -10.51 19.44 -1.48
C LYS A 172 -9.27 19.20 -0.62
N ASP A 173 -8.48 20.26 -0.44
CA ASP A 173 -7.17 20.19 0.24
C ASP A 173 -7.27 19.68 1.68
N SER A 174 -8.40 19.91 2.35
CA SER A 174 -8.69 19.35 3.68
C SER A 174 -8.72 17.81 3.73
N GLN A 175 -8.84 17.14 2.57
CA GLN A 175 -8.78 15.66 2.46
C GLN A 175 -7.34 15.17 2.24
N ILE A 176 -6.44 16.02 1.73
CA ILE A 176 -5.04 15.70 1.45
C ILE A 176 -4.22 15.95 2.73
N THR A 177 -4.44 15.10 3.72
CA THR A 177 -3.76 15.18 5.02
C THR A 177 -2.42 14.44 5.00
N PHE A 178 -1.55 14.71 5.97
CA PHE A 178 -0.33 13.90 6.19
C PHE A 178 -0.65 12.41 6.29
N LEU A 179 -1.70 12.05 7.06
CA LEU A 179 -2.17 10.67 7.20
C LEU A 179 -2.49 10.03 5.84
N HIS A 180 -3.23 10.76 4.99
CA HIS A 180 -3.62 10.29 3.66
C HIS A 180 -2.41 10.05 2.77
N VAL A 181 -1.54 11.05 2.64
CA VAL A 181 -0.36 10.96 1.76
C VAL A 181 0.63 9.92 2.28
N TYR A 182 0.87 9.85 3.58
CA TYR A 182 1.71 8.83 4.22
C TYR A 182 1.18 7.42 3.92
N HIS A 183 -0.11 7.17 4.17
CA HIS A 183 -0.75 5.89 3.90
C HIS A 183 -0.62 5.45 2.44
N HIS A 184 -1.03 6.31 1.49
CA HIS A 184 -1.02 5.95 0.07
C HIS A 184 0.40 5.83 -0.49
N SER A 185 1.39 6.49 0.09
CA SER A 185 2.79 6.33 -0.36
C SER A 185 3.42 5.02 0.17
N LEU A 186 3.07 4.63 1.40
CA LEU A 186 3.67 3.47 2.08
C LEU A 186 3.06 2.15 1.63
N THR A 187 1.73 2.07 1.58
CA THR A 187 1.01 0.80 1.30
C THR A 187 1.36 0.10 -0.02
N PRO A 188 1.56 0.76 -1.18
CA PRO A 188 2.00 0.08 -2.40
C PRO A 188 3.43 -0.47 -2.29
N LEU A 189 4.31 0.19 -1.53
CA LEU A 189 5.67 -0.31 -1.28
C LEU A 189 5.66 -1.54 -0.38
N GLU A 190 4.90 -1.49 0.71
CA GLU A 190 4.72 -2.62 1.62
C GLU A 190 4.11 -3.83 0.90
N THR A 191 3.02 -3.62 0.16
CA THR A 191 2.32 -4.71 -0.53
C THR A 191 3.12 -5.29 -1.69
N TRP A 192 3.95 -4.49 -2.37
CA TRP A 192 4.91 -5.01 -3.36
C TRP A 192 5.89 -5.99 -2.70
N PHE A 193 6.52 -5.58 -1.59
CA PHE A 193 7.48 -6.41 -0.86
C PHE A 193 6.82 -7.70 -0.36
N LEU A 194 5.64 -7.58 0.27
CA LEU A 194 4.91 -8.73 0.77
C LEU A 194 4.49 -9.68 -0.36
N THR A 195 4.04 -9.17 -1.50
CA THR A 195 3.69 -10.02 -2.65
C THR A 195 4.93 -10.72 -3.23
N LYS A 196 6.09 -10.07 -3.22
CA LYS A 196 7.32 -10.66 -3.75
C LYS A 196 7.85 -11.78 -2.86
N PHE A 197 7.78 -11.65 -1.54
CA PHE A 197 8.49 -12.55 -0.61
C PHE A 197 7.57 -13.39 0.28
N ILE A 198 6.40 -12.88 0.64
CA ILE A 198 5.48 -13.45 1.64
C ILE A 198 4.03 -13.40 1.10
N PRO A 199 3.72 -14.01 -0.07
CA PRO A 199 2.40 -13.87 -0.70
C PRO A 199 1.35 -14.82 -0.09
N GLY A 200 1.07 -14.65 1.21
CA GLY A 200 0.08 -15.44 1.93
C GLY A 200 0.25 -15.40 3.45
N GLY A 201 -0.47 -16.29 4.14
CA GLY A 201 -0.29 -16.52 5.57
C GLY A 201 -0.79 -15.40 6.48
N HIS A 202 -0.19 -15.29 7.67
CA HIS A 202 -0.64 -14.45 8.80
C HIS A 202 -0.94 -13.00 8.43
N GLY A 203 -0.10 -12.38 7.59
CA GLY A 203 -0.26 -10.99 7.18
C GLY A 203 -1.55 -10.70 6.41
N THR A 204 -2.12 -11.69 5.74
CA THR A 204 -3.28 -11.50 4.86
C THR A 204 -4.60 -11.28 5.60
N LEU A 205 -4.67 -11.53 6.92
CA LEU A 205 -5.86 -11.16 7.71
C LEU A 205 -6.05 -9.64 7.74
N GLN A 206 -4.95 -8.88 7.81
CA GLN A 206 -5.00 -7.43 7.76
C GLN A 206 -5.60 -6.95 6.42
N ASN A 207 -5.23 -7.59 5.32
CA ASN A 207 -5.75 -7.28 3.99
C ASN A 207 -7.25 -7.61 3.90
N LEU A 208 -7.68 -8.78 4.41
CA LEU A 208 -9.09 -9.15 4.51
C LEU A 208 -9.91 -8.08 5.23
N ILE A 209 -9.48 -7.66 6.43
CA ILE A 209 -10.20 -6.64 7.21
C ILE A 209 -10.16 -5.29 6.49
N ASN A 210 -9.02 -4.92 5.91
CA ASN A 210 -8.90 -3.68 5.14
C ASN A 210 -9.86 -3.64 3.97
N ASN A 211 -10.01 -4.74 3.21
CA ASN A 211 -10.94 -4.80 2.08
C ASN A 211 -12.39 -4.62 2.52
N PHE A 212 -12.81 -5.21 3.65
CA PHE A 212 -14.14 -4.95 4.21
C PHE A 212 -14.33 -3.46 4.55
N VAL A 213 -13.37 -2.86 5.26
CA VAL A 213 -13.45 -1.45 5.64
C VAL A 213 -13.39 -0.53 4.42
N HIS A 214 -12.59 -0.86 3.40
CA HIS A 214 -12.53 -0.14 2.13
C HIS A 214 -13.86 -0.21 1.36
N ALA A 215 -14.56 -1.36 1.36
CA ALA A 215 -15.89 -1.44 0.77
C ALA A 215 -16.87 -0.45 1.45
N VAL A 216 -16.84 -0.35 2.77
CA VAL A 216 -17.68 0.62 3.51
C VAL A 216 -17.23 2.07 3.27
N LEU A 217 -15.92 2.32 3.23
CA LEU A 217 -15.32 3.64 2.98
C LEU A 217 -15.65 4.16 1.58
N TYR A 218 -15.49 3.35 0.53
CA TYR A 218 -15.81 3.75 -0.83
C TYR A 218 -17.30 3.88 -1.05
N LEU A 219 -18.13 3.09 -0.35
CA LEU A 219 -19.59 3.30 -0.34
C LEU A 219 -19.94 4.66 0.26
N TYR A 220 -19.29 5.04 1.37
CA TYR A 220 -19.42 6.38 1.95
C TYR A 220 -19.04 7.46 0.94
N TYR A 221 -17.88 7.34 0.27
CA TYR A 221 -17.42 8.34 -0.70
C TYR A 221 -18.30 8.41 -1.96
N MET A 222 -18.82 7.28 -2.42
CA MET A 222 -19.77 7.21 -3.53
C MET A 222 -21.01 8.04 -3.22
N VAL A 223 -21.64 7.82 -2.07
CA VAL A 223 -22.83 8.56 -1.64
C VAL A 223 -22.50 10.03 -1.35
N ALA A 224 -21.35 10.31 -0.74
CA ALA A 224 -20.89 11.68 -0.49
C ALA A 224 -20.67 12.47 -1.78
N GLY A 225 -20.27 11.79 -2.86
CA GLY A 225 -20.07 12.35 -4.19
C GLY A 225 -21.36 12.73 -4.92
N MET A 226 -22.51 12.16 -4.55
CA MET A 226 -23.79 12.39 -5.24
C MET A 226 -24.41 13.77 -4.99
N GLY A 227 -23.87 14.54 -4.04
CA GLY A 227 -24.26 15.92 -3.76
C GLY A 227 -25.06 16.10 -2.45
N PRO A 228 -25.42 17.35 -2.12
CA PRO A 228 -25.99 17.71 -0.81
C PRO A 228 -27.28 16.95 -0.47
N GLN A 229 -28.10 16.65 -1.47
CA GLN A 229 -29.34 15.90 -1.32
C GLN A 229 -29.15 14.48 -0.74
N TYR A 230 -27.98 13.88 -0.91
CA TYR A 230 -27.63 12.55 -0.38
C TYR A 230 -26.70 12.63 0.84
N GLN A 231 -25.83 13.65 0.91
CA GLN A 231 -24.91 13.85 2.04
C GLN A 231 -25.62 13.94 3.40
N LYS A 232 -26.87 14.42 3.43
CA LYS A 232 -27.69 14.46 4.65
C LYS A 232 -27.92 13.09 5.30
N TYR A 233 -27.83 12.00 4.53
CA TYR A 233 -27.99 10.63 5.06
C TYR A 233 -26.69 10.04 5.63
N LEU A 234 -25.56 10.74 5.51
CA LEU A 234 -24.24 10.29 5.96
C LEU A 234 -23.93 10.64 7.43
N TRP A 235 -24.95 10.51 8.30
CA TRP A 235 -24.82 10.75 9.74
C TRP A 235 -23.78 9.84 10.41
N TRP A 236 -23.48 8.70 9.79
CA TRP A 236 -22.60 7.66 10.31
C TRP A 236 -21.11 7.85 9.98
N LYS A 237 -20.69 9.01 9.46
CA LYS A 237 -19.27 9.34 9.21
C LYS A 237 -18.36 9.03 10.40
N LYS A 238 -18.83 9.33 11.62
CA LYS A 238 -18.09 9.05 12.86
C LYS A 238 -17.88 7.54 13.08
N HIS A 239 -18.92 6.74 12.82
CA HIS A 239 -18.87 5.28 12.97
C HIS A 239 -17.92 4.64 11.96
N LEU A 240 -17.80 5.20 10.75
CA LEU A 240 -16.81 4.77 9.77
C LEU A 240 -15.37 4.95 10.31
N THR A 241 -15.06 6.10 10.90
CA THR A 241 -13.74 6.31 11.52
C THR A 241 -13.53 5.39 12.74
N THR A 242 -14.58 5.14 13.53
CA THR A 242 -14.51 4.14 14.61
C THR A 242 -14.24 2.73 14.07
N LEU A 243 -14.85 2.34 12.96
CA LEU A 243 -14.60 1.06 12.30
C LEU A 243 -13.13 0.91 11.88
N GLN A 244 -12.52 1.96 11.33
CA GLN A 244 -11.09 1.99 10.99
C GLN A 244 -10.20 1.83 12.24
N LEU A 245 -10.53 2.51 13.35
CA LEU A 245 -9.80 2.35 14.61
C LEU A 245 -9.91 0.92 15.17
N VAL A 246 -11.10 0.32 15.12
CA VAL A 246 -11.32 -1.07 15.53
C VAL A 246 -10.53 -2.04 14.66
N GLN A 247 -10.46 -1.82 13.34
CA GLN A 247 -9.60 -2.60 12.45
C GLN A 247 -8.15 -2.62 12.95
N PHE A 248 -7.55 -1.46 13.24
CA PHE A 248 -6.15 -1.41 13.69
C PHE A 248 -5.93 -2.13 15.02
N MET A 249 -6.92 -2.11 15.92
CA MET A 249 -6.85 -2.87 17.17
C MET A 249 -6.90 -4.39 16.93
N ILE A 250 -7.78 -4.86 16.04
CA ILE A 250 -7.85 -6.28 15.68
C ILE A 250 -6.54 -6.73 15.04
N VAL A 251 -6.00 -5.94 14.11
CA VAL A 251 -4.71 -6.22 13.44
C VAL A 251 -3.56 -6.24 14.45
N PHE A 252 -3.53 -5.30 15.41
CA PHE A 252 -2.52 -5.29 16.47
C PHE A 252 -2.56 -6.57 17.31
N VAL A 253 -3.75 -6.99 17.76
CA VAL A 253 -3.90 -8.20 18.58
C VAL A 253 -3.48 -9.45 17.78
N HIS A 254 -3.93 -9.56 16.53
CA HIS A 254 -3.56 -10.67 15.66
C HIS A 254 -2.04 -10.69 15.37
N ALA A 255 -1.43 -9.55 15.08
CA ALA A 255 0.02 -9.46 14.85
C ALA A 255 0.84 -9.81 16.10
N SER A 256 0.34 -9.46 17.29
CA SER A 256 0.99 -9.78 18.57
C SER A 256 1.12 -11.28 18.83
N GLN A 257 0.25 -12.10 18.22
CA GLN A 257 0.35 -13.56 18.34
C GLN A 257 1.66 -14.11 17.76
N LEU A 258 2.28 -13.45 16.77
CA LEU A 258 3.57 -13.85 16.20
C LEU A 258 4.76 -13.64 17.17
N LEU A 259 4.58 -12.88 18.25
CA LEU A 259 5.63 -12.70 19.26
C LEU A 259 5.83 -13.94 20.14
N TYR A 260 4.81 -14.79 20.23
CA TYR A 260 4.77 -15.92 21.15
C TYR A 260 4.54 -17.27 20.45
N ASN A 261 3.97 -17.28 19.25
CA ASN A 261 3.72 -18.49 18.48
C ASN A 261 4.74 -18.61 17.34
N ASP A 262 5.44 -19.74 17.27
CA ASP A 262 6.28 -20.08 16.13
C ASP A 262 5.55 -21.08 15.22
N CYS A 263 5.11 -20.62 14.05
CA CYS A 263 4.47 -21.45 13.03
C CYS A 263 5.20 -21.41 11.69
N GLY A 264 6.45 -20.96 11.64
CA GLY A 264 7.20 -20.81 10.39
C GLY A 264 6.84 -19.57 9.56
N TYR A 265 5.94 -18.71 10.04
CA TYR A 265 5.78 -17.37 9.49
C TYR A 265 6.99 -16.49 9.89
N PRO A 266 7.52 -15.61 9.02
CA PRO A 266 8.74 -14.87 9.33
C PRO A 266 8.62 -14.01 10.60
N ARG A 267 9.40 -14.33 11.65
CA ARG A 267 9.26 -13.73 12.99
C ARG A 267 9.43 -12.20 13.01
N PHE A 268 10.27 -11.65 12.13
CA PHE A 268 10.49 -10.20 12.04
C PHE A 268 9.23 -9.44 11.58
N MET A 269 8.27 -10.12 10.92
CA MET A 269 7.03 -9.50 10.47
C MET A 269 6.10 -9.10 11.62
N GLY A 270 6.10 -9.84 12.73
CA GLY A 270 5.27 -9.52 13.90
C GLY A 270 5.54 -8.09 14.41
N PRO A 271 6.78 -7.75 14.81
CA PRO A 271 7.14 -6.39 15.22
C PRO A 271 6.84 -5.31 14.16
N LEU A 272 7.06 -5.58 12.87
CA LEU A 272 6.76 -4.63 11.79
C LEU A 272 5.26 -4.34 11.68
N MET A 273 4.42 -5.38 11.71
CA MET A 273 2.96 -5.24 11.66
C MET A 273 2.40 -4.50 12.87
N ILE A 274 2.96 -4.77 14.06
CA ILE A 274 2.61 -4.07 15.30
C ILE A 274 2.98 -2.59 15.20
N CYS A 275 4.21 -2.28 14.76
CA CYS A 275 4.69 -0.91 14.57
C CYS A 275 3.77 -0.13 13.62
N ASN A 276 3.47 -0.71 12.45
CA ASN A 276 2.59 -0.10 11.46
C ASN A 276 1.18 0.15 12.03
N SER A 277 0.62 -0.83 12.75
CA SER A 277 -0.70 -0.71 13.40
C SER A 277 -0.75 0.39 14.44
N VAL A 278 0.31 0.56 15.24
CA VAL A 278 0.42 1.63 16.26
C VAL A 278 0.50 3.00 15.60
N ILE A 279 1.30 3.16 14.54
CA ILE A 279 1.40 4.41 13.78
C ILE A 279 0.03 4.80 13.23
N PHE A 280 -0.65 3.89 12.53
CA PHE A 280 -1.97 4.18 11.97
C PHE A 280 -3.01 4.44 13.04
N PHE A 281 -3.03 3.67 14.13
CA PHE A 281 -3.94 3.92 15.25
C PHE A 281 -3.72 5.31 15.84
N GLY A 282 -2.47 5.74 16.05
CA GLY A 282 -2.14 7.07 16.55
C GLY A 282 -2.60 8.19 15.61
N LEU A 283 -2.32 8.05 14.30
CA LEU A 283 -2.72 9.04 13.30
C LEU A 283 -4.24 9.14 13.16
N PHE A 284 -4.96 8.02 13.13
CA PHE A 284 -6.43 7.99 13.08
C PHE A 284 -7.06 8.48 14.37
N SER A 285 -6.45 8.20 15.53
CA SER A 285 -6.92 8.72 16.83
C SER A 285 -6.79 10.23 16.89
N ASN A 286 -5.66 10.79 16.42
CA ASN A 286 -5.51 12.23 16.28
C ASN A 286 -6.56 12.80 15.30
N PHE A 287 -6.74 12.21 14.12
CA PHE A 287 -7.78 12.64 13.18
C PHE A 287 -9.18 12.64 13.80
N TYR A 288 -9.53 11.58 14.55
CA TYR A 288 -10.81 11.46 15.24
C TYR A 288 -10.99 12.53 16.31
N TYR A 289 -9.96 12.77 17.13
CA TYR A 289 -9.97 13.81 18.15
C TYR A 289 -10.18 15.20 17.55
N GLN A 290 -9.39 15.56 16.53
CA GLN A 290 -9.48 16.88 15.90
C GLN A 290 -10.86 17.07 15.23
N THR A 291 -11.34 16.05 14.50
CA THR A 291 -12.56 16.15 13.69
C THR A 291 -13.85 16.11 14.50
N PHE A 292 -13.94 15.22 15.50
CA PHE A 292 -15.20 14.90 16.18
C PHE A 292 -15.28 15.34 17.64
N ILE A 293 -14.15 15.50 18.32
CA ILE A 293 -14.12 15.89 19.74
C ILE A 293 -13.83 17.37 19.88
N ARG A 294 -12.70 17.85 19.32
CA ARG A 294 -12.27 19.25 19.43
C ARG A 294 -13.24 20.20 18.73
N ASN A 295 -13.68 19.89 17.51
CA ASN A 295 -14.64 20.73 16.78
C ASN A 295 -16.02 20.81 17.45
N LYS A 296 -16.41 19.83 18.29
CA LYS A 296 -17.62 19.92 19.12
C LYS A 296 -17.45 20.85 20.33
N LYS A 297 -16.22 21.02 20.81
CA LYS A 297 -15.89 21.86 21.98
C LYS A 297 -15.69 23.33 21.63
N GLN A 298 -15.48 23.68 20.36
CA GLN A 298 -15.55 25.08 19.94
C GLN A 298 -17.03 25.46 19.83
N PRO A 299 -17.56 26.35 20.70
CA PRO A 299 -18.87 26.92 20.47
C PRO A 299 -18.82 27.60 19.10
N VAL A 300 -19.88 27.48 18.31
CA VAL A 300 -20.10 28.36 17.16
C VAL A 300 -20.07 29.77 17.72
N GLN A 301 -18.93 30.45 17.59
CA GLN A 301 -18.87 31.88 17.80
C GLN A 301 -19.72 32.42 16.65
N LYS A 302 -21.00 32.66 16.92
CA LYS A 302 -21.81 33.57 16.13
C LYS A 302 -21.02 34.88 16.12
N THR A 303 -20.24 35.13 15.08
CA THR A 303 -19.89 36.48 14.68
C THR A 303 -21.17 37.14 14.19
N LEU A 304 -22.02 37.48 15.15
CA LEU A 304 -22.82 38.69 15.10
C LEU A 304 -21.84 39.85 15.30
N LYS A 305 -21.70 40.68 14.28
CA LYS A 305 -21.37 42.13 14.27
C LYS A 305 -21.21 42.50 12.79
N ALA A 306 -22.21 43.13 12.18
CA ALA A 306 -22.46 44.58 12.22
C ALA A 306 -21.27 45.32 11.58
N ASP A 307 -21.36 45.60 10.28
CA ASP A 307 -21.85 46.87 9.72
C ASP A 307 -22.45 46.62 8.32
#